data_AF-A0A1M7T2H7-F1
#
_entry.id   AF-A0A1M7T2H7-F1
#
_cell.length_a   1.000
_cell.length_b   1.000
_cell.length_c   1.000
_cell.angle_alpha   90.00
_cell.angle_beta   90.00
_cell.angle_gamma   90.00
#
_symmetry.space_group_name_H-M   'P 1'
#
loop_
_entity.id
_entity.type
_entity.pdbx_description
1 polymer ?
#
loop_
_entity_poly.entity_id
_entity_poly.type
_entity_poly.pdbx_seq_one_letter_code
_entity_poly.pdbx_strand_id
1 'polypeptide(L)'
;MLKGNELISRRDFLGTVVNDFCKLTINAVRATAPRKNLIRPPGAIEEIAFLAGCQRCGKCSEACEDRSIHIAGPDEGVLVGTPYLVPDEQPCTFCLRCIEVCPSGALEKREFSQSYALGVAKIIQDNCLAYHEQLCSSCLYACPVGIKAIELRDFRYPIIRTECCIGCGLCIKACIAENPAITVVPCSTKKE
;
A
#
# COMPACT_ATOMS: atom_id res chain seq x y z
N MET A 1 39.55 5.65 -47.93
CA MET A 1 40.26 4.88 -46.88
C MET A 1 39.29 3.88 -46.28
N LEU A 2 39.38 2.62 -46.71
CA LEU A 2 38.57 1.51 -46.21
C LEU A 2 39.21 1.04 -44.90
N LYS A 3 38.59 1.33 -43.75
CA LYS A 3 39.04 0.80 -42.45
C LYS A 3 38.43 -0.59 -42.24
N GLY A 4 39.33 -1.58 -42.21
CA GLY A 4 39.31 -2.73 -41.31
C GLY A 4 38.00 -3.51 -41.16
N ASN A 5 37.97 -4.68 -41.79
CA ASN A 5 37.03 -5.75 -41.51
C ASN A 5 37.28 -6.24 -40.06
N GLU A 6 36.56 -5.71 -39.06
CA GLU A 6 36.60 -6.22 -37.69
C GLU A 6 35.95 -7.61 -37.66
N LEU A 7 36.78 -8.65 -37.61
CA LEU A 7 36.33 -10.03 -37.43
C LEU A 7 35.80 -10.19 -36.00
N ILE A 8 34.50 -10.01 -35.82
CA ILE A 8 33.78 -10.24 -34.56
C ILE A 8 34.03 -11.69 -34.11
N SER A 9 34.65 -11.87 -32.95
CA SER A 9 34.91 -13.19 -32.37
C SER A 9 33.61 -13.88 -31.98
N ARG A 10 33.52 -15.20 -32.13
CA ARG A 10 32.35 -16.01 -31.72
C ARG A 10 31.98 -15.77 -30.25
N ARG A 11 32.97 -15.49 -29.39
CA ARG A 11 32.77 -15.20 -27.96
C ARG A 11 32.12 -13.84 -27.73
N ASP A 12 32.48 -12.86 -28.54
CA ASP A 12 31.93 -11.50 -28.46
C ASP A 12 30.51 -11.48 -29.02
N PHE A 13 30.26 -12.19 -30.13
CA PHE A 13 28.92 -12.40 -30.68
C PHE A 13 27.98 -13.11 -29.69
N LEU A 14 28.44 -14.20 -29.06
CA LEU A 14 27.69 -14.88 -27.99
C LEU A 14 27.43 -13.96 -26.79
N GLY A 15 28.41 -13.15 -26.39
CA GLY A 15 28.27 -12.17 -25.33
C GLY A 15 27.21 -11.12 -25.63
N THR A 16 27.19 -10.58 -26.85
CA THR A 16 26.18 -9.58 -27.27
C THR A 16 24.78 -10.20 -27.33
N VAL A 17 24.63 -11.39 -27.93
CA VAL A 17 23.33 -12.08 -28.04
C VAL A 17 22.78 -12.44 -26.66
N VAL A 18 23.62 -12.98 -25.76
CA VAL A 18 23.22 -13.28 -24.38
C VAL A 18 22.81 -12.02 -23.64
N ASN A 19 23.59 -10.93 -23.76
CA ASN A 19 23.30 -9.69 -23.07
C ASN A 19 22.00 -9.04 -23.58
N ASP A 20 21.75 -9.07 -24.89
CA ASP A 20 20.52 -8.52 -25.46
C ASP A 20 19.29 -9.38 -25.12
N PHE A 21 19.45 -10.70 -25.04
CA PHE A 21 18.41 -11.59 -24.53
C PHE A 21 18.13 -11.35 -23.04
N CYS A 22 19.18 -11.16 -22.22
CA CYS A 22 19.06 -10.76 -20.82
C CYS A 22 18.35 -9.40 -20.66
N LYS A 23 18.65 -8.41 -21.51
CA LYS A 23 17.96 -7.11 -21.48
C LYS A 23 16.49 -7.23 -21.85
N LEU A 24 16.16 -8.01 -22.89
CA LEU A 24 14.79 -8.27 -23.32
C LEU A 24 13.98 -8.93 -22.20
N THR A 25 14.54 -9.97 -21.57
CA THR A 25 13.91 -10.66 -20.44
C THR A 25 13.74 -9.77 -19.22
N ILE A 26 14.76 -8.99 -18.84
CA ILE A 26 14.67 -8.02 -17.73
C ILE A 26 13.60 -6.94 -18.02
N ASN A 27 13.55 -6.43 -19.25
CA ASN A 27 12.56 -5.42 -19.62
C ASN A 27 11.14 -5.99 -19.64
N ALA A 28 10.94 -7.23 -20.09
CA ALA A 28 9.66 -7.93 -20.03
C ALA A 28 9.22 -8.15 -18.56
N VAL A 29 10.13 -8.57 -17.68
CA VAL A 29 9.84 -8.73 -16.24
C VAL A 29 9.49 -7.39 -15.59
N ARG A 30 10.23 -6.31 -15.90
CA ARG A 30 9.90 -4.96 -15.40
C ARG A 30 8.55 -4.46 -15.91
N ALA A 31 8.17 -4.79 -17.14
CA ALA A 31 6.85 -4.44 -17.68
C ALA A 31 5.70 -5.12 -16.91
N THR A 32 5.96 -6.27 -16.27
CA THR A 32 4.98 -6.97 -15.43
C THR A 32 5.01 -6.57 -13.96
N ALA A 33 6.02 -5.79 -13.54
CA ALA A 33 6.14 -5.34 -12.17
C ALA A 33 5.03 -4.33 -11.83
N PRO A 34 4.45 -4.39 -10.63
CA PRO A 34 3.44 -3.44 -10.20
C PRO A 34 4.01 -2.02 -10.19
N ARG A 35 3.20 -1.05 -10.65
CA ARG A 35 3.62 0.35 -10.69
C ARG A 35 3.54 1.02 -9.32
N LYS A 36 2.73 0.48 -8.42
CA LYS A 36 2.49 1.02 -7.08
C LYS A 36 2.50 -0.10 -6.04
N ASN A 37 3.01 0.22 -4.84
CA ASN A 37 2.78 -0.60 -3.66
C ASN A 37 1.33 -0.36 -3.20
N LEU A 38 0.45 -1.31 -3.52
CA LEU A 38 -0.96 -1.25 -3.17
C LEU A 38 -1.16 -1.64 -1.70
N ILE A 39 -2.07 -0.96 -1.01
CA ILE A 39 -2.47 -1.31 0.36
C ILE A 39 -3.50 -2.42 0.29
N ARG A 40 -3.28 -3.54 0.97
CA ARG A 40 -4.20 -4.68 0.96
C ARG A 40 -5.39 -4.47 1.91
N PRO A 41 -6.57 -5.09 1.62
CA PRO A 41 -7.68 -5.14 2.56
C PRO A 41 -7.29 -5.79 3.91
N PRO A 42 -8.06 -5.53 4.99
CA PRO A 42 -7.78 -6.13 6.28
C PRO A 42 -7.82 -7.65 6.21
N GLY A 43 -6.87 -8.29 6.90
CA GLY A 43 -6.78 -9.75 6.99
C GLY A 43 -6.00 -10.40 5.85
N ALA A 44 -5.47 -9.63 4.89
CA ALA A 44 -4.61 -10.18 3.86
C ALA A 44 -3.45 -10.97 4.46
N ILE A 45 -3.28 -12.19 3.97
CA ILE A 45 -2.11 -13.03 4.26
C ILE A 45 -0.85 -12.42 3.60
N GLU A 46 0.30 -13.08 3.78
CA GLU A 46 1.56 -12.66 3.15
C GLU A 46 1.36 -12.43 1.63
N GLU A 47 2.00 -11.40 1.07
CA GLU A 47 1.72 -10.91 -0.29
C GLU A 47 1.82 -12.00 -1.37
N ILE A 48 2.83 -12.85 -1.34
CA ILE A 48 2.98 -13.94 -2.33
C ILE A 48 1.85 -14.96 -2.17
N ALA A 49 1.57 -15.37 -0.94
CA ALA A 49 0.47 -16.29 -0.65
C ALA A 49 -0.90 -15.68 -1.03
N PHE A 50 -1.08 -14.38 -0.78
CA PHE A 50 -2.28 -13.63 -1.13
C PHE A 50 -2.49 -13.60 -2.64
N LEU A 51 -1.45 -13.30 -3.43
CA LEU A 51 -1.53 -13.28 -4.89
C LEU A 51 -1.82 -14.65 -5.49
N ALA A 52 -1.30 -15.72 -4.88
CA ALA A 52 -1.60 -17.09 -5.29
C ALA A 52 -3.00 -17.54 -4.88
N GLY A 53 -3.46 -17.15 -3.68
CA GLY A 53 -4.75 -17.55 -3.13
C GLY A 53 -5.93 -16.69 -3.58
N CYS A 54 -5.71 -15.44 -4.00
CA CYS A 54 -6.77 -14.54 -4.42
C CYS A 54 -7.38 -14.98 -5.76
N GLN A 55 -8.66 -15.37 -5.71
CA GLN A 55 -9.41 -15.78 -6.91
C GLN A 55 -9.86 -14.63 -7.80
N ARG A 56 -9.56 -13.37 -7.45
CA ARG A 56 -9.96 -12.16 -8.20
C ARG A 56 -11.48 -12.09 -8.45
N CYS A 57 -12.28 -12.60 -7.51
CA CYS A 57 -13.72 -12.75 -7.67
C CYS A 57 -14.54 -11.48 -7.37
N GLY A 58 -13.92 -10.41 -6.87
CA GLY A 58 -14.61 -9.13 -6.60
C GLY A 58 -15.50 -9.08 -5.36
N LYS A 59 -15.90 -10.22 -4.78
CA LYS A 59 -16.84 -10.30 -3.64
C LYS A 59 -16.50 -9.41 -2.44
N CYS A 60 -15.21 -9.25 -2.13
CA CYS A 60 -14.75 -8.39 -1.04
C CYS A 60 -15.06 -6.90 -1.29
N SER A 61 -14.97 -6.43 -2.54
CA SER A 61 -15.32 -5.07 -2.93
C SER A 61 -16.83 -4.86 -2.90
N GLU A 62 -17.60 -5.83 -3.41
CA GLU A 62 -19.07 -5.80 -3.38
C GLU A 62 -19.65 -5.77 -1.96
N ALA A 63 -19.04 -6.50 -1.03
CA ALA A 63 -19.47 -6.55 0.37
C ALA A 63 -19.03 -5.32 1.20
N CYS A 64 -18.20 -4.44 0.65
CA CYS A 64 -17.67 -3.27 1.36
C CYS A 64 -18.67 -2.12 1.32
N GLU A 65 -19.41 -1.92 2.41
CA GLU A 65 -20.41 -0.83 2.52
C GLU A 65 -19.79 0.56 2.40
N ASP A 66 -18.58 0.74 2.97
CA ASP A 66 -17.84 1.99 2.88
C ASP A 66 -17.30 2.26 1.47
N ARG A 67 -17.29 1.25 0.59
CA ARG A 67 -16.66 1.30 -0.74
C ARG A 67 -15.16 1.64 -0.72
N SER A 68 -14.46 1.28 0.35
CA SER A 68 -13.02 1.53 0.50
C SER A 68 -12.16 0.56 -0.32
N ILE A 69 -12.72 -0.57 -0.77
CA ILE A 69 -12.00 -1.62 -1.53
C ILE A 69 -12.19 -1.40 -3.03
N HIS A 70 -11.07 -1.14 -3.70
CA HIS A 70 -10.95 -1.03 -5.15
C HIS A 70 -10.36 -2.31 -5.75
N ILE A 71 -10.62 -2.56 -7.03
CA ILE A 71 -10.04 -3.69 -7.78
C ILE A 71 -8.94 -3.15 -8.71
N ALA A 72 -7.75 -3.76 -8.64
CA ALA A 72 -6.61 -3.35 -9.45
C ALA A 72 -6.90 -3.50 -10.94
N GLY A 73 -6.71 -2.42 -11.69
CA GLY A 73 -6.98 -2.34 -13.12
C GLY A 73 -5.86 -2.94 -13.99
N PRO A 74 -6.01 -2.89 -15.32
CA PRO A 74 -5.08 -3.50 -16.28
C PRO A 74 -3.62 -3.04 -16.18
N ASP A 75 -3.38 -1.80 -15.72
CA ASP A 75 -2.04 -1.20 -15.63
C ASP A 75 -1.19 -1.73 -14.45
N GLU A 76 -1.77 -2.53 -13.55
CA GLU A 76 -1.13 -3.02 -12.33
C GLU A 76 -0.43 -4.39 -12.51
N GLY A 77 -0.27 -4.85 -13.76
CA GLY A 77 0.52 -6.03 -14.11
C GLY A 77 0.05 -7.30 -13.40
N VAL A 78 0.93 -7.92 -12.61
CA VAL A 78 0.59 -9.15 -11.86
C VAL A 78 -0.50 -8.97 -10.81
N LEU A 79 -0.78 -7.72 -10.40
CA LEU A 79 -1.78 -7.40 -9.39
C LEU A 79 -3.20 -7.24 -9.97
N VAL A 80 -3.37 -7.27 -11.29
CA VAL A 80 -4.67 -7.10 -11.96
C VAL A 80 -5.72 -8.00 -11.31
N GLY A 81 -6.90 -7.43 -11.03
CA GLY A 81 -8.04 -8.13 -10.43
C GLY A 81 -7.93 -8.37 -8.93
N THR A 82 -6.81 -8.01 -8.29
CA THR A 82 -6.67 -8.12 -6.83
C THR A 82 -7.23 -6.89 -6.12
N PRO A 83 -7.83 -7.05 -4.93
CA PRO A 83 -8.37 -5.93 -4.18
C PRO A 83 -7.26 -5.11 -3.49
N TYR A 84 -7.49 -3.81 -3.38
CA TYR A 84 -6.64 -2.87 -2.66
C TYR A 84 -7.46 -1.72 -2.04
N LEU A 85 -6.84 -0.98 -1.14
CA LEU A 85 -7.41 0.19 -0.47
C LEU A 85 -6.67 1.46 -0.89
N VAL A 86 -7.37 2.58 -0.86
CA VAL A 86 -6.80 3.93 -0.94
C VAL A 86 -7.28 4.73 0.28
N PRO A 87 -6.62 4.58 1.46
CA PRO A 87 -7.07 5.22 2.69
C PRO A 87 -7.13 6.75 2.62
N ASP A 88 -6.36 7.34 1.70
CA ASP A 88 -6.34 8.78 1.42
C ASP A 88 -7.65 9.26 0.75
N GLU A 89 -8.33 8.38 0.00
CA GLU A 89 -9.64 8.67 -0.63
C GLU A 89 -10.79 8.23 0.27
N GLN A 90 -10.77 6.97 0.73
CA GLN A 90 -11.83 6.40 1.55
C GLN A 90 -11.24 5.46 2.61
N PRO A 91 -11.42 5.76 3.92
CA PRO A 91 -10.87 4.94 4.99
C PRO A 91 -11.62 3.62 5.15
N CYS A 92 -10.95 2.61 5.70
CA CYS A 92 -11.60 1.36 6.11
C CYS A 92 -12.07 1.46 7.57
N THR A 93 -13.34 1.14 7.83
CA THR A 93 -13.91 1.13 9.19
C THR A 93 -13.71 -0.18 9.95
N PHE A 94 -13.09 -1.19 9.32
CA PHE A 94 -12.92 -2.54 9.84
C PHE A 94 -14.23 -3.24 10.24
N CYS A 95 -15.27 -3.15 9.40
CA CYS A 95 -16.47 -3.99 9.56
C CYS A 95 -16.22 -5.49 9.29
N LEU A 96 -15.05 -5.84 8.74
CA LEU A 96 -14.55 -7.19 8.45
C LEU A 96 -15.38 -8.07 7.50
N ARG A 97 -16.49 -7.58 6.94
CA ARG A 97 -17.31 -8.36 5.98
C ARG A 97 -16.54 -8.88 4.78
N CYS A 98 -15.54 -8.13 4.30
CA CYS A 98 -14.68 -8.56 3.20
C CYS A 98 -13.96 -9.89 3.47
N ILE A 99 -13.66 -10.19 4.74
CA ILE A 99 -13.05 -11.44 5.18
C ILE A 99 -14.09 -12.56 5.15
N GLU A 100 -15.30 -12.30 5.66
CA GLU A 100 -16.38 -13.29 5.76
C GLU A 100 -16.84 -13.80 4.39
N VAL A 101 -16.81 -12.95 3.36
CA VAL A 101 -17.21 -13.33 2.00
C VAL A 101 -16.07 -13.90 1.16
N CYS A 102 -14.83 -13.96 1.68
CA CYS A 102 -13.67 -14.43 0.94
C CYS A 102 -13.68 -15.97 0.82
N PRO A 103 -13.92 -16.54 -0.37
CA PRO A 103 -14.07 -17.99 -0.52
C PRO A 103 -12.75 -18.76 -0.44
N SER A 104 -11.62 -18.11 -0.76
CA SER A 104 -10.32 -18.76 -0.84
C SER A 104 -9.49 -18.67 0.43
N GLY A 105 -9.94 -17.92 1.43
CA GLY A 105 -9.15 -17.64 2.64
C GLY A 105 -7.96 -16.72 2.41
N ALA A 106 -7.88 -16.01 1.26
CA ALA A 106 -6.84 -15.01 1.03
C ALA A 106 -6.91 -13.83 2.02
N LEU A 107 -8.09 -13.61 2.60
CA LEU A 107 -8.31 -12.71 3.73
C LEU A 107 -8.67 -13.56 4.95
N GLU A 108 -7.90 -13.46 6.02
CA GLU A 108 -8.05 -14.25 7.24
C GLU A 108 -8.48 -13.40 8.44
N LYS A 109 -9.39 -13.97 9.25
CA LYS A 109 -9.80 -13.37 10.51
C LYS A 109 -8.74 -13.63 11.58
N ARG A 110 -8.21 -12.56 12.16
CA ARG A 110 -7.28 -12.54 13.30
C ARG A 110 -7.89 -11.75 14.46
N GLU A 111 -7.25 -11.79 15.63
CA GLU A 111 -7.61 -10.90 16.74
C GLU A 111 -7.34 -9.44 16.36
N PHE A 112 -8.30 -8.55 16.64
CA PHE A 112 -8.23 -7.15 16.26
C PHE A 112 -7.09 -6.43 17.00
N SER A 113 -5.95 -6.32 16.31
CA SER A 113 -4.70 -5.74 16.81
C SER A 113 -3.88 -5.21 15.63
N GLN A 114 -2.57 -5.02 15.82
CA GLN A 114 -1.62 -4.70 14.76
C GLN A 114 -1.57 -5.76 13.63
N SER A 115 -2.11 -6.95 13.86
CA SER A 115 -2.28 -8.02 12.87
C SER A 115 -3.10 -7.61 11.64
N TYR A 116 -3.88 -6.52 11.72
CA TYR A 116 -4.66 -5.92 10.63
C TYR A 116 -4.06 -4.62 10.08
N ALA A 117 -2.79 -4.32 10.39
CA ALA A 117 -2.16 -3.10 9.90
C ALA A 117 -2.15 -3.05 8.37
N LEU A 118 -2.85 -2.06 7.82
CA LEU A 118 -2.98 -1.80 6.37
C LEU A 118 -1.79 -0.98 5.88
N GLY A 119 -1.35 -0.04 6.72
CA GLY A 119 -0.31 0.93 6.42
C GLY A 119 0.09 1.71 7.65
N VAL A 120 0.85 2.77 7.45
CA VAL A 120 1.27 3.70 8.49
C VAL A 120 0.90 5.12 8.07
N ALA A 121 0.17 5.82 8.93
CA ALA A 121 -0.11 7.24 8.72
C ALA A 121 1.15 8.08 8.91
N LYS A 122 1.32 9.10 8.08
CA LYS A 122 2.39 10.10 8.17
C LYS A 122 1.78 11.49 8.18
N ILE A 123 2.28 12.35 9.07
CA ILE A 123 1.86 13.74 9.18
C ILE A 123 2.75 14.59 8.28
N ILE A 124 2.13 15.39 7.42
CA ILE A 124 2.75 16.43 6.61
C ILE A 124 2.68 17.71 7.44
N GLN A 125 3.78 18.04 8.12
CA GLN A 125 3.81 19.14 9.09
C GLN A 125 3.44 20.48 8.45
N ASP A 126 3.88 20.73 7.22
CA ASP A 126 3.59 21.95 6.45
C ASP A 126 2.10 22.19 6.18
N ASN A 127 1.26 21.16 6.28
CA ASN A 127 -0.19 21.26 6.09
C ASN A 127 -0.95 21.17 7.44
N CYS A 128 -0.27 20.77 8.52
CA CYS A 128 -0.93 20.43 9.77
C CYS A 128 -1.21 21.69 10.60
N LEU A 129 -2.50 21.98 10.84
CA LEU A 129 -2.91 23.12 11.65
C LEU A 129 -2.26 23.17 13.04
N ALA A 130 -2.02 22.01 13.68
CA ALA A 130 -1.35 21.95 14.98
C ALA A 130 0.12 22.42 14.94
N TYR A 131 0.80 22.23 13.81
CA TYR A 131 2.15 22.73 13.57
C TYR A 131 2.15 24.21 13.13
N HIS A 132 1.01 24.73 12.68
CA HIS A 132 0.75 26.17 12.40
C HIS A 132 0.06 26.88 13.56
N GLU A 133 0.43 26.49 14.77
CA GLU A 133 -0.01 27.10 16.02
C GLU A 133 -1.53 27.10 16.32
N GLN A 134 -2.34 26.32 15.61
CA GLN A 134 -3.76 26.15 15.92
C GLN A 134 -3.96 25.01 16.94
N LEU A 135 -5.01 25.11 17.76
CA LEU A 135 -5.43 24.02 18.64
C LEU A 135 -6.23 22.99 17.84
N CYS A 136 -5.57 21.94 17.36
CA CYS A 136 -6.18 20.88 16.57
C CYS A 136 -5.75 19.49 17.06
N SER A 137 -6.74 18.65 17.36
CA SER A 137 -6.55 17.25 17.77
C SER A 137 -7.56 16.30 17.11
N SER A 138 -8.17 16.70 16.00
CA SER A 138 -9.21 15.93 15.29
C SER A 138 -8.74 14.53 14.90
N CYS A 139 -7.48 14.39 14.48
CA CYS A 139 -6.91 13.09 14.11
C CYS A 139 -6.85 12.12 15.29
N LEU A 140 -6.53 12.60 16.51
CA LEU A 140 -6.50 11.79 17.72
C LEU A 140 -7.88 11.22 18.05
N TYR A 141 -8.90 12.07 18.05
CA TYR A 141 -10.27 11.66 18.39
C TYR A 141 -10.91 10.76 17.33
N ALA A 142 -10.53 10.90 16.06
CA ALA A 142 -10.98 10.03 14.99
C ALA A 142 -10.26 8.66 14.96
N CYS A 143 -9.12 8.54 15.65
CA CYS A 143 -8.34 7.31 15.62
C CYS A 143 -9.01 6.21 16.47
N PRO A 144 -9.35 5.04 15.91
CA PRO A 144 -9.94 3.94 16.68
C PRO A 144 -8.97 3.34 17.70
N VAL A 145 -7.66 3.52 17.50
CA VAL A 145 -6.61 3.10 18.45
C VAL A 145 -6.32 4.20 19.50
N GLY A 146 -6.74 5.44 19.23
CA GLY A 146 -6.57 6.59 20.11
C GLY A 146 -5.12 6.93 20.42
N ILE A 147 -4.85 7.28 21.68
CA ILE A 147 -3.55 7.82 22.14
C ILE A 147 -2.37 6.85 21.96
N LYS A 148 -2.64 5.55 21.83
CA LYS A 148 -1.60 4.54 21.56
C LYS A 148 -1.01 4.70 20.15
N ALA A 149 -1.82 5.11 19.16
CA ALA A 149 -1.36 5.31 17.78
C ALA A 149 -1.03 6.76 17.45
N ILE A 150 -1.71 7.72 18.09
CA ILE A 150 -1.47 9.15 17.87
C ILE A 150 -1.20 9.80 19.23
N GLU A 151 0.02 10.22 19.48
CA GLU A 151 0.38 10.94 20.70
C GLU A 151 0.44 12.43 20.44
N LEU A 152 0.08 13.26 21.45
CA LEU A 152 0.28 14.70 21.40
C LEU A 152 1.53 15.07 22.19
N ARG A 153 2.66 15.27 21.50
CA ARG A 153 3.87 15.82 22.10
C ARG A 153 3.61 17.25 22.56
N ASP A 154 4.08 17.59 23.76
CA ASP A 154 3.85 18.90 24.39
C ASP A 154 2.35 19.26 24.48
N PHE A 155 1.48 18.23 24.57
CA PHE A 155 0.01 18.36 24.55
C PHE A 155 -0.56 19.04 23.29
N ARG A 156 0.24 19.16 22.22
CA ARG A 156 -0.10 19.97 21.04
C ARG A 156 0.20 19.30 19.72
N TYR A 157 1.40 18.73 19.57
CA TYR A 157 1.88 18.28 18.27
C TYR A 157 1.59 16.79 18.07
N PRO A 158 0.74 16.41 17.11
CA PRO A 158 0.46 15.01 16.85
C PRO A 158 1.71 14.30 16.31
N ILE A 159 1.95 13.10 16.83
CA ILE A 159 3.00 12.15 16.41
C ILE A 159 2.33 10.79 16.19
N ILE A 160 2.58 10.17 15.03
CA ILE A 160 2.10 8.82 14.75
C ILE A 160 3.10 7.80 15.31
N ARG A 161 2.63 6.91 16.18
CA ARG A 161 3.37 5.75 16.67
C ARG A 161 3.18 4.59 15.70
N THR A 162 4.21 4.29 14.92
CA THR A 162 4.15 3.34 13.80
C THR A 162 3.77 1.92 14.24
N GLU A 163 4.19 1.55 15.43
CA GLU A 163 3.95 0.28 16.11
C GLU A 163 2.51 0.08 16.58
N CYS A 164 1.69 1.13 16.62
CA CYS A 164 0.27 1.03 16.98
C CYS A 164 -0.65 1.50 15.83
N CYS A 165 -0.11 2.18 14.82
CA CYS A 165 -0.87 2.63 13.67
C CYS A 165 -1.30 1.44 12.81
N ILE A 166 -2.60 1.39 12.47
CA ILE A 166 -3.17 0.37 11.59
C ILE A 166 -3.43 0.89 10.16
N GLY A 167 -3.09 2.14 9.86
CA GLY A 167 -3.15 2.70 8.50
C GLY A 167 -4.55 2.81 7.90
N CYS A 168 -5.57 3.01 8.72
CA CYS A 168 -6.97 2.96 8.27
C CYS A 168 -7.48 4.20 7.53
N GLY A 169 -6.77 5.33 7.63
CA GLY A 169 -7.13 6.58 6.97
C GLY A 169 -8.19 7.42 7.69
N LEU A 170 -8.78 6.98 8.81
CA LEU A 170 -9.81 7.75 9.52
C LEU A 170 -9.32 9.13 9.98
N CYS A 171 -8.03 9.24 10.32
CA CYS A 171 -7.41 10.52 10.66
C CYS A 171 -7.31 11.49 9.47
N ILE A 172 -7.24 10.98 8.23
CA ILE A 172 -7.25 11.78 7.00
C ILE A 172 -8.64 12.37 6.81
N LYS A 173 -9.68 11.51 6.89
CA LYS A 173 -11.08 11.93 6.77
C LYS A 173 -11.50 12.97 7.82
N ALA A 174 -10.92 12.90 9.02
CA ALA A 174 -11.17 13.87 10.10
C ALA A 174 -10.32 15.14 10.02
N CYS A 175 -9.36 15.20 9.09
CA CYS A 175 -8.49 16.35 8.93
C CYS A 175 -9.29 17.54 8.36
N ILE A 176 -9.24 18.67 9.05
CA ILE A 176 -9.93 19.92 8.65
C ILE A 176 -8.98 20.94 8.01
N ALA A 177 -7.73 20.53 7.72
CA ALA A 177 -6.79 21.37 7.00
C ALA A 177 -7.22 21.52 5.53
N GLU A 178 -6.91 22.66 4.92
CA GLU A 178 -7.23 22.92 3.50
C GLU A 178 -6.53 21.91 2.57
N ASN A 179 -5.25 21.65 2.82
CA ASN A 179 -4.50 20.59 2.16
C ASN A 179 -4.40 19.36 3.10
N PRO A 180 -4.44 18.12 2.57
CA PRO A 180 -4.28 16.93 3.39
C PRO A 180 -3.01 16.99 4.24
N ALA A 181 -3.17 17.00 5.56
CA ALA A 181 -2.04 17.01 6.50
C ALA A 181 -1.59 15.61 6.92
N ILE A 182 -2.28 14.57 6.44
CA ILE A 182 -2.00 13.18 6.78
C ILE A 182 -2.17 12.35 5.51
N THR A 183 -1.26 11.41 5.29
CA THR A 183 -1.33 10.39 4.22
C THR A 183 -1.00 9.03 4.81
N VAL A 184 -1.53 7.95 4.23
CA VAL A 184 -1.15 6.58 4.60
C VAL A 184 -0.17 6.03 3.58
N VAL A 185 0.97 5.55 4.08
CA VAL A 185 1.91 4.77 3.28
C VAL A 185 1.73 3.28 3.56
N PRO A 186 1.95 2.39 2.58
CA PRO A 186 1.98 0.95 2.82
C PRO A 186 2.99 0.60 3.92
N CYS A 187 2.66 -0.38 4.75
CA CYS A 187 3.62 -0.97 5.67
C CYS A 187 4.70 -1.65 4.82
N SER A 188 5.85 -1.00 4.63
CA SER A 188 7.02 -1.67 4.07
C SER A 188 7.29 -2.88 4.95
N THR A 189 7.22 -4.09 4.35
CA THR A 189 7.64 -5.33 4.99
C THR A 189 8.94 -5.06 5.73
N LYS A 190 8.95 -5.29 7.05
CA LYS A 190 10.18 -5.18 7.84
C LYS A 190 11.22 -6.02 7.10
N LYS A 191 12.26 -5.39 6.57
CA LYS A 191 13.51 -6.10 6.32
C LYS A 191 14.01 -6.50 7.70
N GLU A 192 13.90 -7.78 8.02
CA GLU A 192 14.72 -8.41 9.05
C GLU A 192 16.20 -8.18 8.75
#